data_AF-A0A3A9JTB6-F1
#
_entry.id   AF-A0A3A9JTB6-F1
#
_cell.length_a   1.000
_cell.length_b   1.000
_cell.length_c   1.000
_cell.angle_alpha   90.00
_cell.angle_beta   90.00
_cell.angle_gamma   90.00
#
_symmetry.space_group_name_H-M   'P 1'
#
loop_
_entity.id
_entity.type
_entity.pdbx_description
1 polymer ?
#
loop_
_entity_poly.entity_id
_entity_poly.type
_entity_poly.pdbx_seq_one_letter_code
_entity_poly.pdbx_strand_id
1 'polypeptide(L)' 'MNGKGRATDNAITEQFIRNIKHEKLYLIELENGRQVSKAISRYIIEYNFIRRYQGINDMLPSALFSATRQKQSGYLR' A
#
# COMPACT_ATOMS: atom_id res chain seq x y z
N MET A 1 -0.28 -1.96 20.70
CA MET A 1 -1.07 -0.77 21.09
C MET A 1 -0.51 -0.23 22.39
N ASN A 2 0.36 0.80 22.33
CA ASN A 2 0.66 1.71 23.44
C ASN A 2 0.28 3.09 22.88
N GLY A 3 -0.89 3.60 23.28
CA GLY A 3 -1.71 4.55 22.51
C GLY A 3 -1.23 5.99 22.33
N LYS A 4 0.07 6.29 22.39
CA LYS A 4 0.58 7.65 22.11
C LYS A 4 1.16 7.74 20.69
N GLY A 5 0.50 8.51 19.82
CA GLY A 5 1.04 9.01 18.55
C GLY A 5 1.00 8.07 17.33
N ARG A 6 0.57 6.80 17.47
CA ARG A 6 0.59 5.80 16.38
C ARG A 6 -0.77 5.49 15.75
N ALA A 7 -1.84 6.16 16.20
CA ALA A 7 -3.19 5.87 15.73
C ALA A 7 -3.35 6.14 14.23
N THR A 8 -2.74 7.21 13.72
CA THR A 8 -2.79 7.58 12.29
C THR A 8 -2.04 6.59 11.41
N ASP A 9 -0.83 6.18 11.82
CA ASP A 9 -0.04 5.17 11.09
C ASP A 9 -0.76 3.82 11.06
N ASN A 10 -1.38 3.45 12.19
CA ASN A 10 -2.22 2.27 12.28
C ASN A 10 -3.43 2.36 11.36
N ALA A 11 -4.12 3.50 11.32
CA ALA A 11 -5.31 3.67 10.48
C ALA A 11 -5.02 3.45 8.99
N ILE A 12 -3.89 3.98 8.49
CA ILE A 12 -3.45 3.78 7.10
C ILE A 12 -3.12 2.30 6.84
N THR A 13 -2.37 1.68 7.75
CA THR A 13 -1.98 0.26 7.63
C THR A 13 -3.21 -0.65 7.67
N GLU A 14 -4.14 -0.40 8.59
CA GLU A 14 -5.38 -1.15 8.73
C GLU A 14 -6.30 -0.99 7.51
N GLN A 15 -6.39 0.22 6.95
CA GLN A 15 -7.11 0.46 5.71
C GLN A 15 -6.49 -0.31 4.54
N PHE A 16 -5.16 -0.32 4.42
CA PHE A 16 -4.46 -1.09 3.39
C PHE A 16 -4.74 -2.60 3.54
N ILE A 17 -4.62 -3.14 4.76
CA ILE A 17 -4.88 -4.55 5.05
C ILE A 17 -6.35 -4.92 4.80
N ARG A 18 -7.30 -4.01 5.07
CA ARG A 18 -8.71 -4.23 4.73
C ARG A 18 -8.90 -4.32 3.22
N ASN A 19 -8.32 -3.40 2.44
CA ASN A 19 -8.47 -3.39 0.99
C ASN A 19 -7.95 -4.68 0.35
N ILE A 20 -6.74 -5.14 0.71
CA ILE A 20 -6.17 -6.37 0.13
C ILE A 20 -6.99 -7.62 0.44
N LYS A 21 -7.62 -7.69 1.63
CA LYS A 21 -8.50 -8.79 2.00
C LYS A 21 -9.73 -8.82 1.09
N HIS A 22 -10.43 -7.71 0.96
CA HIS A 22 -11.68 -7.63 0.20
C HIS A 22 -11.48 -7.69 -1.32
N GLU A 23 -10.47 -6.98 -1.83
CA GLU A 23 -10.24 -6.85 -3.28
C GLU A 23 -9.45 -8.04 -3.87
N LYS A 24 -8.80 -8.86 -3.04
CA LYS A 24 -8.00 -9.99 -3.52
C LYS A 24 -8.24 -11.28 -2.75
N LEU A 25 -7.89 -11.31 -1.46
CA LEU A 25 -7.76 -12.57 -0.74
C LEU A 25 -9.10 -13.31 -0.55
N TYR A 26 -10.21 -12.58 -0.39
CA TYR A 26 -11.54 -13.18 -0.27
C TYR A 26 -12.17 -13.59 -1.62
N LEU A 27 -11.53 -13.23 -2.74
CA LEU A 27 -12.05 -13.53 -4.08
C LEU A 27 -11.40 -14.76 -4.72
N ILE A 28 -10.44 -15.39 -4.05
CA ILE A 28 -9.69 -16.54 -4.57
C ILE A 28 -9.58 -17.63 -3.51
N GLU A 29 -9.56 -18.88 -3.96
CA GLU A 29 -9.24 -19.99 -3.09
C GLU A 29 -7.72 -20.02 -2.85
N LEU A 30 -7.33 -20.12 -1.58
CA LEU A 30 -5.95 -20.11 -1.13
C LEU A 30 -5.74 -21.32 -0.20
N GLU A 31 -4.94 -22.26 -0.64
CA GLU A 31 -4.78 -23.56 0.03
C GLU A 31 -3.64 -23.56 1.05
N ASN A 32 -2.68 -22.63 0.91
CA ASN A 32 -1.49 -22.58 1.76
C ASN A 32 -0.88 -21.17 1.83
N GLY A 33 0.01 -20.99 2.82
CA GLY A 33 0.67 -19.70 3.07
C GLY A 33 1.49 -19.18 1.88
N ARG A 34 2.06 -20.06 1.04
CA ARG A 34 2.84 -19.63 -0.13
C ARG A 34 1.94 -18.96 -1.18
N GLN A 35 0.74 -19.47 -1.39
CA GLN A 35 -0.25 -18.85 -2.27
C GLN A 35 -0.68 -17.48 -1.72
N VAL A 36 -0.91 -17.38 -0.40
CA VAL A 36 -1.23 -16.12 0.27
C VAL A 36 -0.12 -15.09 0.05
N SER A 37 1.14 -15.44 0.31
CA SER A 37 2.27 -14.53 0.08
C SER A 37 2.36 -14.06 -1.37
N LYS A 38 2.18 -14.96 -2.34
CA LYS A 38 2.20 -14.60 -3.77
C LYS A 38 1.06 -13.65 -4.14
N ALA A 39 -0.15 -13.91 -3.65
CA ALA A 39 -1.31 -13.04 -3.87
C ALA A 39 -1.09 -11.64 -3.28
N ILE A 40 -0.50 -11.57 -2.08
CA ILE A 40 -0.17 -10.31 -1.42
C ILE A 40 0.88 -9.52 -2.22
N SER A 41 1.98 -10.16 -2.60
CA SER A 41 3.03 -9.50 -3.40
C SER A 41 2.49 -8.96 -4.71
N ARG A 42 1.63 -9.72 -5.40
CA ARG A 42 1.00 -9.27 -6.63
C ARG A 42 0.08 -8.07 -6.40
N TYR A 43 -0.75 -8.10 -5.36
CA TYR A 43 -1.62 -6.99 -5.05
C TYR A 43 -0.84 -5.72 -4.69
N ILE A 44 0.28 -5.83 -3.96
CA ILE A 44 1.15 -4.68 -3.65
C ILE A 44 1.69 -4.02 -4.92
N ILE A 45 2.08 -4.83 -5.92
CA ILE A 45 2.55 -4.31 -7.21
C ILE A 45 1.40 -3.61 -7.95
N GLU A 46 0.24 -4.25 -8.06
CA GLU A 46 -0.96 -3.69 -8.70
C GLU A 46 -1.37 -2.35 -8.02
N TYR A 47 -1.39 -2.32 -6.69
CA TYR A 47 -1.73 -1.14 -5.89
C TYR A 47 -0.77 0.03 -6.12
N ASN A 48 0.55 -0.22 -6.17
CA ASN A 48 1.54 0.86 -6.28
C ASN A 48 1.78 1.35 -7.71
N PHE A 49 1.64 0.49 -8.72
CA PHE A 49 2.09 0.77 -10.08
C PHE A 49 0.98 0.81 -11.13
N ILE A 50 -0.24 0.36 -10.80
CA ILE A 50 -1.33 0.28 -11.76
C ILE A 50 -2.54 1.11 -11.28
N ARG A 51 -2.87 1.05 -10.00
CA ARG A 51 -4.02 1.77 -9.44
C ARG A 51 -3.73 3.26 -9.27
N ARG A 52 -4.51 4.10 -9.95
CA ARG A 52 -4.55 5.54 -9.69
C ARG A 52 -5.41 5.83 -8.47
N TYR A 53 -5.00 6.80 -7.66
CA TYR A 53 -5.69 7.13 -6.42
C TYR A 53 -6.13 8.59 -6.41
N GLN A 54 -7.44 8.81 -6.37
CA GLN A 54 -8.03 10.16 -6.45
C GLN A 54 -7.57 11.06 -5.30
N GLY A 55 -7.35 10.49 -4.11
CA GLY A 55 -6.82 11.23 -2.95
C GLY A 55 -5.38 11.73 -3.11
N ILE A 56 -4.68 11.38 -4.19
CA ILE A 56 -3.34 11.88 -4.53
C ILE A 56 -3.30 12.47 -5.95
N ASN A 57 -4.35 13.21 -6.32
CA ASN A 57 -4.48 13.84 -7.65
C ASN A 57 -4.43 12.84 -8.81
N ASP A 58 -5.07 11.67 -8.63
CA ASP A 58 -5.13 10.61 -9.64
C ASP A 58 -3.74 10.07 -10.05
N MET A 59 -2.73 10.26 -9.20
CA MET A 59 -1.39 9.72 -9.41
C MET A 59 -1.29 8.27 -8.96
N LEU A 60 -0.25 7.59 -9.46
CA LEU A 60 0.18 6.29 -8.94
C LEU A 60 0.90 6.50 -7.61
N PRO A 61 0.67 5.65 -6.58
CA PRO A 61 1.41 5.73 -5.32
C PRO A 61 2.94 5.68 -5.51
N SER A 62 3.43 4.86 -6.46
CA SER A 62 4.86 4.78 -6.80
C SER A 62 5.42 6.08 -7.39
N ALA A 63 4.63 6.80 -8.19
CA ALA A 63 5.03 8.08 -8.77
C ALA A 63 5.14 9.15 -7.68
N LEU A 64 4.17 9.22 -6.77
CA LEU A 64 4.20 10.13 -5.63
C LEU A 64 5.40 9.85 -4.71
N PHE A 65 5.67 8.57 -4.39
CA PHE A 65 6.81 8.18 -3.57
C PHE A 65 8.15 8.58 -4.22
N SER A 66 8.30 8.30 -5.52
CA SER A 66 9.49 8.67 -6.28
C SER A 66 9.72 10.19 -6.30
N ALA A 67 8.66 10.98 -6.52
CA ALA A 67 8.73 12.44 -6.49
C ALA A 67 9.10 12.97 -5.10
N THR A 68 8.56 12.37 -4.04
CA THR A 68 8.88 12.74 -2.65
C THR A 68 10.34 12.44 -2.31
N ARG A 69 10.86 11.27 -2.73
CA ARG A 69 12.28 10.89 -2.59
C ARG A 69 13.22 11.86 -3.29
N GLN A 70 12.89 12.31 -4.51
CA GLN A 70 13.71 13.29 -5.24
C GLN A 70 13.76 14.65 -4.53
N LYS A 71 12.63 15.12 -4.00
CA LYS A 71 12.58 16.37 -3.20
C LYS A 71 13.42 16.28 -1.93
N GLN A 72 13.38 15.15 -1.21
CA GLN A 72 14.21 14.95 -0.01
C GLN A 72 15.71 14.89 -0.33
N SER A 73 16.10 14.28 -1.45
CA SER A 73 17.49 14.26 -1.91
C SER A 73 17.99 15.65 -2.35
N GLY A 74 17.10 16.54 -2.79
CA GLY A 74 17.44 17.91 -3.15
C GLY A 74 17.61 18.85 -1.95
N TYR A 75 17.05 18.51 -0.79
CA TYR A 75 17.22 19.25 0.47
C TYR A 75 18.55 18.95 1.20
N LEU A 76 19.32 17.96 0.71
CA LEU A 76 20.64 17.60 1.23
C LEU A 76 21.80 18.21 0.41
N ARG A 77 21.55 19.31 -0.32
CA ARG A 77 22.60 20.10 -0.98
C ARG A 77 22.64 21.52 -0.43
#